data_AF-A0A3C2DUT3-F1
#
_entry.id   AF-A0A3C2DUT3-F1
#
_cell.length_a   1.000
_cell.length_b   1.000
_cell.length_c   1.000
_cell.angle_alpha   90.00
_cell.angle_beta   90.00
_cell.angle_gamma   90.00
#
_symmetry.space_group_name_H-M   'P 1'
#
loop_
_entity.id
_entity.type
_entity.pdbx_description
1 polymer ?
#
loop_
_entity_poly.entity_id
_entity_poly.type
_entity_poly.pdbx_seq_one_letter_code
_entity_poly.pdbx_strand_id
1 'polypeptide(L)'
;MEFKFERKIFNIGEKPKVGIISDSQLSPVRRKNETTFRKNLVLSLLSLKNQGCNMIIFAGDICNMASAYAYDTYVDAFKSVFGEKMPVVQIIMGNHDYYGRGTPENCRRLFTRKIGTSPFTHYTVNGFHFIGVSPDCAKMSDGYRKILPYLKNEIEIAKKECGDRPIFVTTHNSPENTVYGSDDWGDKSLFDAFSQYHNVVNFAGHTHYSLLDERSVWQGAFTAFGTQSVSYTELERGKVNGTVPPDAYMFPMGYILDFGSENITVRRMNFRLNKEEKPNMSVKIPYSVKKADFIPKRNGNSLPVMPNLYGHTEYDEKGTAYLCFDKGESEDAVHSYAVLYDDGIRRDYFSDFYKGCGAAKSVRLPVYSKAPGVYNIKIYAVDSF
;
A
#
# COMPACT_ATOMS: atom_id res chain seq x y z
N MET A 1 -0.98 -19.98 -24.18
CA MET A 1 0.22 -19.10 -24.25
C MET A 1 0.92 -19.22 -22.91
N GLU A 2 2.21 -19.53 -22.93
CA GLU A 2 3.04 -19.77 -21.75
C GLU A 2 3.37 -18.43 -21.05
N PHE A 3 3.31 -18.40 -19.72
CA PHE A 3 3.71 -17.20 -18.98
C PHE A 3 5.23 -17.12 -18.93
N LYS A 4 5.81 -16.21 -19.72
CA LYS A 4 7.26 -16.06 -19.81
C LYS A 4 7.76 -14.89 -18.96
N PHE A 5 8.66 -15.19 -18.03
CA PHE A 5 9.36 -14.17 -17.25
C PHE A 5 10.49 -13.54 -18.07
N GLU A 6 10.53 -12.20 -18.06
CA GLU A 6 11.66 -11.43 -18.57
C GLU A 6 12.72 -11.33 -17.48
N ARG A 7 13.90 -11.93 -17.72
CA ARG A 7 15.01 -11.91 -16.78
C ARG A 7 16.04 -10.88 -17.18
N LYS A 8 16.46 -10.01 -16.25
CA LYS A 8 17.47 -8.97 -16.47
C LYS A 8 18.40 -8.86 -15.25
N ILE A 9 19.67 -8.55 -15.51
CA ILE A 9 20.67 -8.31 -14.46
C ILE A 9 21.09 -6.83 -14.54
N PHE A 10 21.10 -6.16 -13.40
CA PHE A 10 21.49 -4.77 -13.26
C PHE A 10 22.61 -4.66 -12.22
N ASN A 11 23.69 -3.97 -12.59
CA ASN A 11 24.77 -3.58 -11.69
C ASN A 11 24.78 -2.06 -11.61
N ILE A 12 24.23 -1.50 -10.53
CA ILE A 12 23.94 -0.06 -10.41
C ILE A 12 25.08 0.75 -9.79
N GLY A 13 26.22 0.12 -9.47
CA GLY A 13 27.45 0.80 -9.02
C GLY A 13 27.42 1.41 -7.61
N GLU A 14 26.26 1.38 -6.96
CA GLU A 14 26.03 1.86 -5.59
C GLU A 14 25.06 0.91 -4.86
N LYS A 15 24.81 1.12 -3.56
CA LYS A 15 23.87 0.28 -2.82
C LYS A 15 22.44 0.47 -3.36
N PRO A 16 21.63 -0.61 -3.50
CA PRO A 16 20.24 -0.46 -3.87
C PRO A 16 19.48 0.39 -2.85
N LYS A 17 18.69 1.34 -3.34
CA LYS A 17 17.68 2.05 -2.58
C LYS A 17 16.39 2.00 -3.37
N VAL A 18 15.45 1.22 -2.88
CA VAL A 18 14.29 0.77 -3.67
C VAL A 18 13.04 1.48 -3.18
N GLY A 19 12.41 2.28 -4.03
CA GLY A 19 11.08 2.83 -3.78
C GLY A 19 9.99 1.86 -4.20
N ILE A 20 8.96 1.67 -3.39
CA ILE A 20 7.82 0.78 -3.70
C ILE A 20 6.51 1.57 -3.53
N ILE A 21 5.75 1.64 -4.61
CA ILE A 21 4.46 2.36 -4.70
C ILE A 21 3.46 1.54 -5.52
N SER A 22 2.17 1.87 -5.44
CA SER A 22 1.11 1.16 -6.17
C SER A 22 -0.10 2.05 -6.46
N ASP A 23 -1.04 1.54 -7.27
CA ASP A 23 -2.40 2.06 -7.40
C ASP A 23 -2.47 3.54 -7.77
N SER A 24 -1.86 3.90 -8.91
CA SER A 24 -1.96 5.27 -9.42
C SER A 24 -3.29 5.54 -10.12
N GLN A 25 -4.03 4.48 -10.48
CA GLN A 25 -5.43 4.53 -10.93
C GLN A 25 -5.66 5.60 -12.02
N LEU A 26 -4.69 5.77 -12.92
CA LEU A 26 -4.69 6.86 -13.90
C LEU A 26 -5.92 6.77 -14.81
N SER A 27 -6.46 7.94 -15.15
CA SER A 27 -7.66 8.07 -15.97
C SER A 27 -7.47 7.38 -17.32
N PRO A 28 -8.42 6.54 -17.77
CA PRO A 28 -8.30 5.85 -19.06
C PRO A 28 -8.44 6.79 -20.25
N VAL A 29 -8.92 8.01 -20.04
CA VAL A 29 -9.19 9.02 -21.06
C VAL A 29 -8.58 10.36 -20.69
N ARG A 30 -8.30 11.17 -21.72
CA ARG A 30 -7.81 12.54 -21.55
C ARG A 30 -8.79 13.38 -20.74
N ARG A 31 -8.26 14.11 -19.78
CA ARG A 31 -8.99 15.13 -19.02
C ARG A 31 -8.52 16.52 -19.43
N LYS A 32 -9.41 17.51 -19.29
CA LYS A 32 -9.10 18.91 -19.61
C LYS A 32 -8.00 19.46 -18.70
N ASN A 33 -8.06 19.09 -17.43
CA ASN A 33 -7.13 19.53 -16.39
C ASN A 33 -6.33 18.35 -15.85
N GLU A 34 -5.17 18.67 -15.30
CA GLU A 34 -4.32 17.74 -14.56
C GLU A 34 -5.10 17.09 -13.41
N THR A 35 -5.18 15.75 -13.41
CA THR A 35 -5.91 14.98 -12.39
C THR A 35 -5.12 14.87 -11.08
N THR A 36 -5.81 14.77 -9.94
CA THR A 36 -5.18 14.51 -8.63
C THR A 36 -4.31 13.25 -8.64
N PHE A 37 -4.76 12.19 -9.32
CA PHE A 37 -4.03 10.91 -9.36
C PHE A 37 -2.67 11.03 -10.07
N ARG A 38 -2.62 11.72 -11.21
CA ARG A 38 -1.35 12.01 -11.88
C ARG A 38 -0.45 12.93 -11.03
N LYS A 39 -1.02 13.96 -10.38
CA LYS A 39 -0.25 14.82 -9.44
C LYS A 39 0.38 14.01 -8.32
N ASN A 40 -0.37 13.10 -7.71
CA ASN A 40 0.13 12.27 -6.62
C ASN A 40 1.20 11.29 -7.10
N LEU A 41 1.05 10.70 -8.29
CA LEU A 41 2.10 9.87 -8.89
C LEU A 41 3.39 10.68 -9.10
N VAL A 42 3.31 11.85 -9.73
CA VAL A 42 4.48 12.73 -9.96
C VAL A 42 5.11 13.16 -8.64
N LEU A 43 4.30 13.55 -7.65
CA LEU A 43 4.76 13.90 -6.30
C LEU A 43 5.51 12.74 -5.62
N SER A 44 4.98 11.52 -5.72
CA SER A 44 5.59 10.31 -5.16
C SER A 44 6.93 10.03 -5.84
N LEU A 45 6.98 10.09 -7.17
CA LEU A 45 8.21 9.91 -7.95
C LEU A 45 9.27 10.97 -7.63
N LEU A 46 8.87 12.24 -7.47
CA LEU A 46 9.77 13.32 -7.06
C LEU A 46 10.36 13.07 -5.67
N SER A 47 9.54 12.63 -4.71
CA SER A 47 10.03 12.28 -3.37
C SER A 47 11.01 11.10 -3.45
N LEU A 48 10.69 10.02 -4.17
CA LEU A 48 11.60 8.88 -4.37
C LEU A 48 12.92 9.29 -5.03
N LYS A 49 12.88 10.16 -6.04
CA LYS A 49 14.07 10.73 -6.68
C LYS A 49 14.92 11.52 -5.68
N ASN A 50 14.30 12.39 -4.89
CA ASN A 50 14.97 13.20 -3.88
C ASN A 50 15.57 12.36 -2.75
N GLN A 51 14.95 11.22 -2.43
CA GLN A 51 15.49 10.22 -1.49
C GLN A 51 16.63 9.38 -2.10
N GLY A 52 16.96 9.56 -3.39
CA GLY A 52 18.03 8.83 -4.07
C GLY A 52 17.66 7.39 -4.42
N CYS A 53 16.38 7.08 -4.61
CA CYS A 53 15.98 5.74 -5.03
C CYS A 53 16.50 5.46 -6.46
N ASN A 54 17.28 4.40 -6.60
CA ASN A 54 17.88 3.95 -7.86
C ASN A 54 17.17 2.72 -8.45
N MET A 55 16.19 2.19 -7.73
CA MET A 55 15.18 1.28 -8.25
C MET A 55 13.79 1.70 -7.79
N ILE A 56 12.78 1.55 -8.65
CA ILE A 56 11.38 1.80 -8.33
C ILE A 56 10.56 0.58 -8.74
N ILE A 57 9.77 0.07 -7.80
CA ILE A 57 8.79 -1.00 -8.00
C ILE A 57 7.39 -0.39 -7.99
N PHE A 58 6.58 -0.74 -8.98
CA PHE A 58 5.18 -0.34 -9.07
C PHE A 58 4.26 -1.56 -9.01
N ALA A 59 3.55 -1.73 -7.88
CA ALA A 59 2.78 -2.93 -7.55
C ALA A 59 1.34 -2.95 -8.14
N GLY A 60 1.20 -2.58 -9.40
CA GLY A 60 -0.05 -2.73 -10.16
C GLY A 60 -1.05 -1.60 -10.00
N ASP A 61 -2.14 -1.71 -10.75
CA ASP A 61 -3.21 -0.73 -10.92
C ASP A 61 -2.68 0.65 -11.34
N ILE A 62 -1.98 0.61 -12.46
CA ILE A 62 -1.50 1.82 -13.13
C ILE A 62 -2.68 2.61 -13.66
N CYS A 63 -3.64 1.92 -14.28
CA CYS A 63 -4.82 2.51 -14.88
C CYS A 63 -6.05 2.20 -14.04
N ASN A 64 -7.00 3.12 -13.95
CA ASN A 64 -8.35 2.78 -13.46
C ASN A 64 -9.10 1.84 -14.42
N MET A 65 -8.69 1.81 -15.69
CA MET A 65 -9.10 0.84 -16.70
C MET A 65 -8.04 0.83 -17.81
N ALA A 66 -7.69 -0.36 -18.32
CA ALA A 66 -6.60 -0.54 -19.27
C ALA A 66 -6.73 0.34 -20.53
N SER A 67 -5.84 1.33 -20.67
CA SER A 67 -5.87 2.23 -21.82
C SER A 67 -4.48 2.67 -22.26
N ALA A 68 -4.34 2.89 -23.58
CA ALA A 68 -3.12 3.47 -24.14
C ALA A 68 -2.78 4.81 -23.48
N TYR A 69 -3.80 5.66 -23.28
CA TYR A 69 -3.64 6.99 -22.69
C TYR A 69 -3.15 6.93 -21.24
N ALA A 70 -3.69 6.03 -20.42
CA ALA A 70 -3.26 5.89 -19.02
C ALA A 70 -1.81 5.40 -18.93
N TYR A 71 -1.43 4.40 -19.73
CA TYR A 71 -0.04 3.94 -19.77
C TYR A 71 0.93 4.99 -20.33
N ASP A 72 0.54 5.73 -21.39
CA ASP A 72 1.35 6.84 -21.90
C ASP A 72 1.53 7.91 -20.81
N THR A 73 0.45 8.24 -20.08
CA THR A 73 0.48 9.19 -18.95
C THR A 73 1.42 8.73 -17.83
N TYR A 74 1.43 7.44 -17.52
CA TYR A 74 2.34 6.84 -16.54
C TYR A 74 3.81 6.99 -16.97
N VAL A 75 4.12 6.61 -18.22
CA VAL A 75 5.48 6.73 -18.78
C VAL A 75 5.93 8.19 -18.81
N ASP A 76 5.03 9.11 -19.18
CA ASP A 76 5.30 10.54 -19.18
C ASP A 76 5.55 11.10 -17.78
N ALA A 77 4.87 10.58 -16.75
CA ALA A 77 5.13 10.96 -15.35
C ALA A 77 6.57 10.61 -14.96
N PHE A 78 7.04 9.38 -15.24
CA PHE A 78 8.43 8.98 -15.00
C PHE A 78 9.42 9.87 -15.76
N LYS A 79 9.22 10.06 -17.08
CA LYS A 79 10.07 10.91 -17.90
C LYS A 79 10.13 12.35 -17.38
N SER A 80 8.99 12.91 -16.94
CA SER A 80 8.93 14.28 -16.42
C SER A 80 9.73 14.46 -15.12
N VAL A 81 9.90 13.40 -14.34
CA VAL A 81 10.63 13.45 -13.06
C VAL A 81 12.10 13.10 -13.23
N PHE A 82 12.41 12.03 -13.96
CA PHE A 82 13.77 11.47 -14.04
C PHE A 82 14.55 11.93 -15.28
N GLY A 83 13.87 12.40 -16.34
CA GLY A 83 14.52 12.74 -17.60
C GLY A 83 15.25 11.55 -18.20
N GLU A 84 16.50 11.75 -18.60
CA GLU A 84 17.34 10.70 -19.20
C GLU A 84 17.91 9.72 -18.16
N LYS A 85 18.10 10.16 -16.92
CA LYS A 85 18.70 9.34 -15.84
C LYS A 85 17.61 8.56 -15.09
N MET A 86 17.05 7.57 -15.76
CA MET A 86 16.04 6.68 -15.21
C MET A 86 16.63 5.72 -14.16
N PRO A 87 15.92 5.45 -13.03
CA PRO A 87 16.25 4.33 -12.15
C PRO A 87 15.90 3.01 -12.83
N VAL A 88 16.31 1.87 -12.24
CA VAL A 88 15.74 0.58 -12.61
C VAL A 88 14.24 0.60 -12.27
N VAL A 89 13.36 0.30 -13.23
CA VAL A 89 11.91 0.30 -12.99
C VAL A 89 11.35 -1.10 -13.21
N GLN A 90 10.72 -1.66 -12.18
CA GLN A 90 9.96 -2.91 -12.24
C GLN A 90 8.48 -2.60 -12.04
N ILE A 91 7.64 -3.11 -12.93
CA ILE A 91 6.23 -2.74 -12.99
C ILE A 91 5.43 -4.02 -13.23
N ILE A 92 4.37 -4.21 -12.46
CA ILE A 92 3.37 -5.24 -12.71
C ILE A 92 2.02 -4.59 -13.07
N MET A 93 1.11 -5.39 -13.59
CA MET A 93 -0.30 -5.04 -13.77
C MET A 93 -1.08 -5.35 -12.49
N GLY A 94 -2.15 -4.60 -12.24
CA GLY A 94 -3.20 -4.97 -11.28
C GLY A 94 -4.51 -5.37 -11.95
N ASN A 95 -5.58 -5.57 -11.17
CA ASN A 95 -6.86 -5.99 -11.73
C ASN A 95 -7.49 -4.92 -12.64
N HIS A 96 -7.29 -3.63 -12.34
CA HIS A 96 -7.82 -2.55 -13.18
C HIS A 96 -7.12 -2.45 -14.54
N ASP A 97 -5.86 -2.87 -14.61
CA ASP A 97 -5.09 -2.99 -15.85
C ASP A 97 -5.61 -4.13 -16.76
N TYR A 98 -6.54 -4.95 -16.26
CA TYR A 98 -7.26 -5.97 -17.04
C TYR A 98 -8.67 -5.57 -17.48
N TYR A 99 -9.20 -4.43 -17.04
CA TYR A 99 -10.54 -3.97 -17.43
C TYR A 99 -10.58 -3.33 -18.83
N GLY A 100 -11.72 -3.46 -19.52
CA GLY A 100 -12.04 -2.68 -20.73
C GLY A 100 -11.40 -3.14 -22.05
N ARG A 101 -10.68 -4.27 -22.09
CA ARG A 101 -9.95 -4.75 -23.29
C ARG A 101 -10.29 -6.19 -23.73
N GLY A 102 -11.39 -6.74 -23.23
CA GLY A 102 -11.87 -8.07 -23.57
C GLY A 102 -11.11 -9.18 -22.86
N THR A 103 -10.07 -9.73 -23.50
CA THR A 103 -9.31 -10.87 -22.95
C THR A 103 -8.08 -10.43 -22.16
N PRO A 104 -7.65 -11.19 -21.12
CA PRO A 104 -6.42 -10.88 -20.39
C PRO A 104 -5.17 -10.77 -21.28
N GLU A 105 -5.12 -11.54 -22.37
CA GLU A 105 -4.04 -11.50 -23.34
C GLU A 105 -3.94 -10.14 -24.07
N ASN A 106 -5.08 -9.56 -24.44
CA ASN A 106 -5.13 -8.24 -25.05
C ASN A 106 -4.67 -7.15 -24.08
N CYS A 107 -5.01 -7.27 -22.79
CA CYS A 107 -4.56 -6.36 -21.74
C CYS A 107 -3.04 -6.42 -21.59
N ARG A 108 -2.46 -7.63 -21.44
CA ARG A 108 -1.00 -7.82 -21.35
C ARG A 108 -0.25 -7.32 -22.57
N ARG A 109 -0.76 -7.60 -23.78
CA ARG A 109 -0.17 -7.09 -25.02
C ARG A 109 -0.17 -5.56 -25.08
N LEU A 110 -1.25 -4.92 -24.62
CA LEU A 110 -1.29 -3.46 -24.51
C LEU A 110 -0.27 -2.94 -23.51
N PHE A 111 -0.23 -3.52 -22.31
CA PHE A 111 0.74 -3.19 -21.27
C PHE A 111 2.17 -3.29 -21.82
N THR A 112 2.57 -4.44 -22.36
CA THR A 112 3.93 -4.65 -22.88
C THR A 112 4.27 -3.67 -24.00
N ARG A 113 3.33 -3.39 -24.91
CA ARG A 113 3.55 -2.40 -25.98
C ARG A 113 3.76 -0.98 -25.45
N LYS A 114 3.08 -0.60 -24.36
CA LYS A 114 3.05 0.78 -23.86
C LYS A 114 4.08 1.05 -22.77
N ILE A 115 4.27 0.10 -21.86
CA ILE A 115 5.26 0.17 -20.79
C ILE A 115 6.65 -0.27 -21.28
N GLY A 116 6.72 -1.18 -22.26
CA GLY A 116 7.99 -1.63 -22.85
C GLY A 116 8.67 -2.78 -22.10
N THR A 117 7.97 -3.46 -21.20
CA THR A 117 8.46 -4.65 -20.48
C THR A 117 7.36 -5.69 -20.32
N SER A 118 7.75 -6.93 -20.02
CA SER A 118 6.83 -7.99 -19.63
C SER A 118 6.10 -7.65 -18.33
N PRO A 119 4.82 -8.03 -18.18
CA PRO A 119 4.12 -7.98 -16.88
C PRO A 119 4.62 -9.05 -15.89
N PHE A 120 5.57 -9.89 -16.30
CA PHE A 120 6.23 -10.92 -15.50
C PHE A 120 7.75 -10.75 -15.62
N THR A 121 8.41 -10.36 -14.54
CA THR A 121 9.83 -10.00 -14.55
C THR A 121 10.57 -10.67 -13.40
N HIS A 122 11.83 -10.99 -13.61
CA HIS A 122 12.76 -11.42 -12.57
C HIS A 122 14.07 -10.66 -12.76
N TYR A 123 14.26 -9.64 -11.93
CA TYR A 123 15.43 -8.78 -11.99
C TYR A 123 16.41 -9.15 -10.89
N THR A 124 17.69 -9.24 -11.25
CA THR A 124 18.79 -9.32 -10.30
C THR A 124 19.48 -7.97 -10.24
N VAL A 125 19.37 -7.25 -9.13
CA VAL A 125 19.99 -5.93 -8.95
C VAL A 125 21.07 -6.03 -7.89
N ASN A 126 22.35 -5.85 -8.28
CA ASN A 126 23.52 -6.08 -7.43
C ASN A 126 23.47 -7.44 -6.68
N GLY A 127 22.99 -8.48 -7.35
CA GLY A 127 22.88 -9.82 -6.77
C GLY A 127 21.65 -10.07 -5.88
N PHE A 128 20.74 -9.10 -5.70
CA PHE A 128 19.44 -9.30 -5.04
C PHE A 128 18.34 -9.59 -6.04
N HIS A 129 17.44 -10.52 -5.70
CA HIS A 129 16.36 -10.97 -6.58
C HIS A 129 15.07 -10.20 -6.33
N PHE A 130 14.50 -9.66 -7.41
CA PHE A 130 13.22 -8.95 -7.44
C PHE A 130 12.32 -9.58 -8.51
N ILE A 131 11.29 -10.29 -8.08
CA ILE A 131 10.34 -10.98 -8.95
C ILE A 131 9.04 -10.19 -8.98
N GLY A 132 8.72 -9.58 -10.13
CA GLY A 132 7.45 -8.89 -10.35
C GLY A 132 6.48 -9.81 -11.10
N VAL A 133 5.31 -10.09 -10.50
CA VAL A 133 4.31 -10.99 -11.08
C VAL A 133 2.91 -10.37 -11.07
N SER A 134 2.42 -10.06 -12.27
CA SER A 134 1.02 -9.65 -12.46
C SER A 134 0.04 -10.81 -12.21
N PRO A 135 -1.22 -10.56 -11.82
CA PRO A 135 -2.24 -11.59 -11.85
C PRO A 135 -2.49 -12.04 -13.29
N ASP A 136 -3.03 -13.24 -13.49
CA ASP A 136 -3.37 -13.78 -14.81
C ASP A 136 -4.70 -13.23 -15.38
N CYS A 137 -5.51 -12.55 -14.55
CA CYS A 137 -6.79 -11.95 -14.90
C CYS A 137 -7.23 -10.82 -13.95
N ALA A 138 -8.42 -10.26 -14.18
CA ALA A 138 -8.98 -9.10 -13.47
C ALA A 138 -9.70 -9.44 -12.14
N LYS A 139 -9.47 -10.64 -11.59
CA LYS A 139 -10.16 -11.10 -10.39
C LYS A 139 -9.60 -10.42 -9.14
N MET A 140 -10.48 -10.14 -8.18
CA MET A 140 -10.15 -9.44 -6.94
C MET A 140 -9.46 -10.31 -5.87
N SER A 141 -9.63 -11.64 -5.90
CA SER A 141 -9.12 -12.54 -4.83
C SER A 141 -8.70 -13.93 -5.30
N ASP A 142 -8.61 -14.12 -6.62
CA ASP A 142 -8.28 -15.42 -7.24
C ASP A 142 -7.61 -15.20 -8.61
N GLY A 143 -6.70 -14.22 -8.64
CA GLY A 143 -6.02 -13.71 -9.81
C GLY A 143 -4.76 -14.47 -10.20
N TYR A 144 -4.22 -15.35 -9.34
CA TYR A 144 -2.88 -15.93 -9.54
C TYR A 144 -2.83 -17.42 -9.95
N ARG A 145 -3.97 -18.11 -10.04
CA ARG A 145 -4.02 -19.57 -10.21
C ARG A 145 -3.18 -20.11 -11.37
N LYS A 146 -3.19 -19.45 -12.54
CA LYS A 146 -2.50 -19.99 -13.73
C LYS A 146 -1.01 -19.62 -13.76
N ILE A 147 -0.65 -18.48 -13.19
CA ILE A 147 0.73 -17.98 -13.14
C ILE A 147 1.54 -18.60 -11.99
N LEU A 148 0.87 -19.13 -10.96
CA LEU A 148 1.50 -19.63 -9.74
C LEU A 148 2.64 -20.65 -9.95
N PRO A 149 2.53 -21.66 -10.84
CA PRO A 149 3.63 -22.61 -11.05
C PRO A 149 4.89 -21.93 -11.60
N TYR A 150 4.72 -20.92 -12.46
CA TYR A 150 5.84 -20.15 -13.02
C TYR A 150 6.49 -19.26 -11.96
N LEU A 151 5.68 -18.62 -11.11
CA LEU A 151 6.17 -17.86 -9.97
C LEU A 151 7.01 -18.73 -9.02
N LYS A 152 6.52 -19.94 -8.67
CA LYS A 152 7.26 -20.89 -7.84
C LYS A 152 8.61 -21.24 -8.47
N ASN A 153 8.65 -21.47 -9.78
CA ASN A 153 9.90 -21.74 -10.48
C ASN A 153 10.90 -20.57 -10.38
N GLU A 154 10.46 -19.32 -10.51
CA GLU A 154 11.35 -18.16 -10.33
C GLU A 154 11.87 -18.03 -8.89
N ILE A 155 11.03 -18.31 -7.89
CA ILE A 155 11.44 -18.31 -6.48
C ILE A 155 12.47 -19.42 -6.22
N GLU A 156 12.31 -20.61 -6.80
CA GLU A 156 13.30 -21.70 -6.69
C GLU A 156 14.63 -21.36 -7.35
N ILE A 157 14.61 -20.66 -8.50
CA ILE A 157 15.83 -20.15 -9.14
C ILE A 157 16.53 -19.17 -8.20
N ALA A 158 15.81 -18.16 -7.70
CA ALA A 158 16.37 -17.17 -6.79
C ALA A 158 16.93 -17.82 -5.51
N LYS A 159 16.19 -18.77 -4.91
CA LYS A 159 16.62 -19.49 -3.71
C LYS A 159 17.91 -20.27 -3.91
N LYS A 160 18.09 -20.94 -5.05
CA LYS A 160 19.34 -21.65 -5.38
C LYS A 160 20.54 -20.70 -5.47
N GLU A 161 20.34 -19.48 -5.96
CA GLU A 161 21.40 -18.49 -6.13
C GLU A 161 21.70 -17.68 -4.86
N CYS A 162 20.68 -17.43 -4.02
CA CYS A 162 20.80 -16.50 -2.89
C CYS A 162 20.73 -17.15 -1.51
N GLY A 163 20.40 -18.45 -1.41
CA GLY A 163 20.25 -19.15 -0.15
C GLY A 163 19.13 -18.53 0.70
N ASP A 164 19.46 -18.15 1.94
CA ASP A 164 18.54 -17.52 2.89
C ASP A 164 18.47 -15.99 2.76
N ARG A 165 19.11 -15.40 1.74
CA ARG A 165 18.96 -13.96 1.45
C ARG A 165 17.52 -13.64 1.04
N PRO A 166 17.03 -12.42 1.32
CA PRO A 166 15.68 -12.01 0.92
C PRO A 166 15.45 -12.16 -0.58
N ILE A 167 14.30 -12.75 -0.93
CA ILE A 167 13.75 -12.79 -2.30
C ILE A 167 12.54 -11.87 -2.31
N PHE A 168 12.67 -10.73 -2.99
CA PHE A 168 11.59 -9.75 -3.06
C PHE A 168 10.59 -10.16 -4.14
N VAL A 169 9.32 -10.32 -3.75
CA VAL A 169 8.25 -10.73 -4.66
C VAL A 169 7.16 -9.67 -4.67
N THR A 170 6.92 -9.05 -5.83
CA THR A 170 5.85 -8.06 -5.99
C THR A 170 4.64 -8.72 -6.63
N THR A 171 3.52 -8.71 -5.93
CA THR A 171 2.20 -9.09 -6.42
C THR A 171 1.30 -7.86 -6.40
N HIS A 172 0.14 -7.93 -7.06
CA HIS A 172 -0.87 -6.90 -6.92
C HIS A 172 -1.78 -7.22 -5.73
N ASN A 173 -2.42 -8.39 -5.74
CA ASN A 173 -3.13 -8.91 -4.58
C ASN A 173 -2.14 -9.39 -3.51
N SER A 174 -2.47 -9.14 -2.24
CA SER A 174 -1.75 -9.71 -1.11
C SER A 174 -2.15 -11.19 -0.91
N PRO A 175 -1.31 -12.04 -0.31
CA PRO A 175 -1.76 -13.33 0.20
C PRO A 175 -2.90 -13.16 1.22
N GLU A 176 -3.95 -13.96 1.09
CA GLU A 176 -5.12 -13.89 1.99
C GLU A 176 -4.71 -14.02 3.47
N ASN A 177 -5.37 -13.26 4.34
CA ASN A 177 -5.16 -13.26 5.81
C ASN A 177 -3.72 -12.95 6.26
N THR A 178 -3.01 -12.08 5.53
CA THR A 178 -1.67 -11.62 5.95
C THR A 178 -1.69 -10.15 6.37
N VAL A 179 -1.98 -9.25 5.43
CA VAL A 179 -1.91 -7.80 5.64
C VAL A 179 -3.30 -7.15 5.67
N TYR A 180 -3.36 -5.89 6.06
CA TYR A 180 -4.61 -5.15 6.25
C TYR A 180 -5.50 -5.14 5.01
N GLY A 181 -6.72 -5.66 5.14
CA GLY A 181 -7.71 -5.81 4.07
C GLY A 181 -7.58 -7.09 3.24
N SER A 182 -6.54 -7.91 3.47
CA SER A 182 -6.34 -9.17 2.73
C SER A 182 -7.23 -10.32 3.19
N ASP A 183 -7.96 -10.15 4.29
CA ASP A 183 -9.04 -11.05 4.72
C ASP A 183 -10.23 -11.02 3.75
N ASP A 184 -10.52 -9.85 3.16
CA ASP A 184 -11.58 -9.68 2.16
C ASP A 184 -11.05 -9.69 0.71
N TRP A 185 -9.87 -9.11 0.48
CA TRP A 185 -9.34 -8.79 -0.85
C TRP A 185 -8.01 -9.50 -1.19
N GLY A 186 -7.60 -10.46 -0.37
CA GLY A 186 -6.40 -11.25 -0.63
C GLY A 186 -6.59 -12.34 -1.68
N ASP A 187 -5.52 -12.74 -2.34
CA ASP A 187 -5.51 -13.92 -3.21
C ASP A 187 -5.33 -15.20 -2.40
N LYS A 188 -6.27 -16.12 -2.63
CA LYS A 188 -6.39 -17.40 -1.91
C LYS A 188 -5.24 -18.38 -2.15
N SER A 189 -4.49 -18.20 -3.24
CA SER A 189 -3.47 -19.17 -3.66
C SER A 189 -2.04 -18.76 -3.27
N LEU A 190 -1.81 -17.49 -2.97
CA LEU A 190 -0.46 -16.96 -2.72
C LEU A 190 0.11 -17.40 -1.36
N PHE A 191 -0.72 -17.53 -0.32
CA PHE A 191 -0.24 -17.91 1.02
C PHE A 191 0.42 -19.29 1.00
N ASP A 192 -0.27 -20.28 0.42
CA ASP A 192 0.25 -21.65 0.29
C ASP A 192 1.51 -21.72 -0.57
N ALA A 193 1.67 -20.81 -1.53
CA ALA A 193 2.88 -20.73 -2.34
C ALA A 193 4.05 -20.13 -1.54
N PHE A 194 3.84 -19.01 -0.85
CA PHE A 194 4.90 -18.28 -0.18
C PHE A 194 5.31 -18.89 1.17
N SER A 195 4.40 -19.59 1.86
CA SER A 195 4.70 -20.27 3.13
C SER A 195 5.79 -21.35 3.04
N GLN A 196 6.14 -21.78 1.82
CA GLN A 196 7.23 -22.70 1.52
C GLN A 196 8.62 -22.03 1.55
N TYR A 197 8.67 -20.69 1.61
CA TYR A 197 9.86 -19.88 1.43
C TYR A 197 9.94 -18.78 2.50
N HIS A 198 10.61 -19.06 3.62
CA HIS A 198 10.70 -18.11 4.73
C HIS A 198 11.42 -16.79 4.37
N ASN A 199 12.32 -16.83 3.39
CA ASN A 199 13.05 -15.67 2.89
C ASN A 199 12.31 -14.89 1.80
N VAL A 200 11.06 -15.24 1.46
CA VAL A 200 10.21 -14.39 0.62
C VAL A 200 9.78 -13.14 1.40
N VAL A 201 9.96 -12.00 0.75
CA VAL A 201 9.48 -10.69 1.19
C VAL A 201 8.51 -10.18 0.14
N ASN A 202 7.21 -10.29 0.43
CA ASN A 202 6.17 -9.87 -0.48
C ASN A 202 5.78 -8.40 -0.28
N PHE A 203 5.66 -7.65 -1.37
CA PHE A 203 5.01 -6.35 -1.41
C PHE A 203 3.80 -6.42 -2.35
N ALA A 204 2.66 -5.96 -1.89
CA ALA A 204 1.40 -6.05 -2.62
C ALA A 204 0.54 -4.79 -2.48
N GLY A 205 -0.11 -4.38 -3.57
CA GLY A 205 -1.06 -3.26 -3.60
C GLY A 205 -2.50 -3.71 -3.37
N HIS A 206 -3.40 -3.28 -4.26
CA HIS A 206 -4.80 -3.72 -4.37
C HIS A 206 -5.75 -3.22 -3.27
N THR A 207 -5.38 -3.34 -1.99
CA THR A 207 -6.30 -2.98 -0.89
C THR A 207 -6.46 -1.47 -0.74
N HIS A 208 -5.48 -0.69 -1.19
CA HIS A 208 -5.36 0.75 -0.95
C HIS A 208 -5.29 1.14 0.54
N TYR A 209 -5.24 0.16 1.45
CA TYR A 209 -5.33 0.41 2.88
C TYR A 209 -4.07 1.09 3.41
N SER A 210 -4.25 1.90 4.45
CA SER A 210 -3.15 2.70 4.96
C SER A 210 -2.02 1.84 5.50
N LEU A 211 -0.81 2.08 5.00
CA LEU A 211 0.42 1.46 5.50
C LEU A 211 0.81 1.93 6.91
N LEU A 212 0.06 2.88 7.48
CA LEU A 212 0.20 3.36 8.84
C LEU A 212 -0.58 2.52 9.85
N ASP A 213 -1.36 1.54 9.42
CA ASP A 213 -1.86 0.51 10.33
C ASP A 213 -0.81 -0.60 10.45
N GLU A 214 -0.45 -1.06 11.65
CA GLU A 214 0.54 -2.14 11.77
C GLU A 214 0.06 -3.48 11.18
N ARG A 215 -1.25 -3.67 10.97
CA ARG A 215 -1.79 -4.79 10.21
C ARG A 215 -1.35 -4.76 8.74
N SER A 216 -0.82 -3.65 8.21
CA SER A 216 -0.25 -3.59 6.87
C SER A 216 1.04 -4.43 6.71
N VAL A 217 1.59 -4.94 7.81
CA VAL A 217 2.79 -5.77 7.81
C VAL A 217 2.54 -7.08 8.54
N TRP A 218 2.93 -8.18 7.90
CA TRP A 218 2.81 -9.52 8.46
C TRP A 218 4.14 -10.26 8.42
N GLN A 219 4.48 -10.93 9.51
CA GLN A 219 5.67 -11.78 9.61
C GLN A 219 5.31 -13.09 10.30
N GLY A 220 5.35 -14.21 9.56
CA GLY A 220 4.96 -15.52 10.08
C GLY A 220 5.62 -16.69 9.36
N ALA A 221 5.08 -17.12 8.23
CA ALA A 221 5.72 -18.13 7.38
C ALA A 221 6.75 -17.52 6.42
N PHE A 222 6.52 -16.25 6.06
CA PHE A 222 7.31 -15.35 5.22
C PHE A 222 7.01 -13.91 5.70
N THR A 223 7.53 -12.88 5.03
CA THR A 223 7.18 -11.49 5.33
C THR A 223 6.30 -10.90 4.22
N ALA A 224 5.22 -10.21 4.58
CA ALA A 224 4.33 -9.52 3.65
C ALA A 224 4.10 -8.06 4.06
N PHE A 225 4.02 -7.19 3.06
CA PHE A 225 3.74 -5.77 3.18
C PHE A 225 2.61 -5.38 2.23
N GLY A 226 1.54 -4.81 2.79
CA GLY A 226 0.53 -4.09 2.02
C GLY A 226 1.03 -2.68 1.73
N THR A 227 1.04 -2.28 0.46
CA THR A 227 1.31 -0.91 0.03
C THR A 227 0.01 -0.10 0.10
N GLN A 228 0.16 1.18 0.46
CA GLN A 228 -0.93 2.12 0.26
C GLN A 228 -0.95 2.58 -1.20
N SER A 229 -2.14 2.94 -1.66
CA SER A 229 -2.32 3.61 -2.94
C SER A 229 -1.74 5.03 -2.95
N VAL A 230 -1.15 5.42 -4.09
CA VAL A 230 -0.75 6.80 -4.35
C VAL A 230 -1.90 7.66 -4.87
N SER A 231 -3.00 7.07 -5.34
CA SER A 231 -4.16 7.83 -5.83
C SER A 231 -5.07 8.28 -4.69
N TYR A 232 -5.48 7.36 -3.83
CA TYR A 232 -6.30 7.62 -2.64
C TYR A 232 -6.20 6.45 -1.64
N THR A 233 -6.27 6.75 -0.35
CA THR A 233 -6.35 5.72 0.70
C THR A 233 -7.78 5.20 0.83
N GLU A 234 -7.94 3.89 0.96
CA GLU A 234 -9.19 3.26 1.39
C GLU A 234 -8.99 2.60 2.77
N LEU A 235 -10.09 2.25 3.44
CA LEU A 235 -10.14 1.57 4.73
C LEU A 235 -11.35 0.61 4.74
N GLU A 236 -11.47 -0.19 5.79
CA GLU A 236 -12.52 -1.18 5.96
C GLU A 236 -13.92 -0.57 6.13
N ARG A 237 -14.95 -1.41 5.93
CA ARG A 237 -16.34 -0.98 6.03
C ARG A 237 -16.75 -0.76 7.50
N GLY A 238 -17.88 -0.08 7.67
CA GLY A 238 -18.57 0.01 8.96
C GLY A 238 -18.36 1.32 9.73
N LYS A 239 -17.48 2.22 9.26
CA LYS A 239 -17.32 3.55 9.84
C LYS A 239 -18.15 4.58 9.08
N VAL A 240 -18.67 5.57 9.80
CA VAL A 240 -19.63 6.54 9.28
C VAL A 240 -19.01 7.45 8.22
N ASN A 241 -17.70 7.72 8.31
CA ASN A 241 -16.96 8.53 7.35
C ASN A 241 -16.53 7.77 6.08
N GLY A 242 -17.04 6.54 5.86
CA GLY A 242 -16.89 5.79 4.61
C GLY A 242 -15.55 5.07 4.45
N THR A 243 -15.49 4.12 3.50
CA THR A 243 -14.25 3.37 3.20
C THR A 243 -13.21 4.26 2.55
N VAL A 244 -13.61 5.26 1.77
CA VAL A 244 -12.73 6.33 1.28
C VAL A 244 -12.94 7.55 2.19
N PRO A 245 -12.16 7.68 3.28
CA PRO A 245 -12.42 8.70 4.30
C PRO A 245 -12.06 10.12 3.81
N PRO A 246 -12.44 11.17 4.55
CA PRO A 246 -12.12 12.56 4.19
C PRO A 246 -10.61 12.77 3.92
N ASP A 247 -10.28 13.50 2.87
CA ASP A 247 -8.89 13.76 2.44
C ASP A 247 -8.09 12.51 2.02
N ALA A 248 -8.73 11.38 1.73
CA ALA A 248 -8.07 10.14 1.30
C ALA A 248 -7.08 10.32 0.13
N TYR A 249 -7.29 11.30 -0.74
CA TYR A 249 -6.47 11.60 -1.93
C TYR A 249 -5.28 12.54 -1.65
N MET A 250 -5.07 12.98 -0.41
CA MET A 250 -4.09 14.01 -0.07
C MET A 250 -2.73 13.48 0.36
N PHE A 251 -2.65 12.23 0.81
CA PHE A 251 -1.48 11.67 1.48
C PHE A 251 -0.99 10.39 0.79
N PRO A 252 -0.47 10.46 -0.45
CA PRO A 252 0.17 9.32 -1.08
C PRO A 252 1.36 8.84 -0.24
N MET A 253 1.39 7.54 0.03
CA MET A 253 2.46 6.90 0.79
C MET A 253 2.95 5.64 0.10
N GLY A 254 4.15 5.21 0.46
CA GLY A 254 4.76 3.97 -0.01
C GLY A 254 5.94 3.59 0.87
N TYR A 255 6.76 2.65 0.39
CA TYR A 255 7.94 2.20 1.11
C TYR A 255 9.24 2.65 0.43
N ILE A 256 10.29 2.82 1.24
CA ILE A 256 11.67 2.84 0.77
C ILE A 256 12.43 1.73 1.49
N LEU A 257 13.10 0.87 0.73
CA LEU A 257 14.02 -0.12 1.24
C LEU A 257 15.43 0.46 1.19
N ASP A 258 16.03 0.60 2.37
CA ASP A 258 17.38 1.11 2.54
C ASP A 258 18.34 -0.04 2.86
N PHE A 259 19.25 -0.37 1.93
CA PHE A 259 20.14 -1.52 2.05
C PHE A 259 21.36 -1.16 2.90
N GLY A 260 21.34 -1.59 4.16
CA GLY A 260 22.43 -1.43 5.12
C GLY A 260 23.57 -2.43 4.92
N SER A 261 24.46 -2.52 5.91
CA SER A 261 25.55 -3.51 5.93
C SER A 261 25.07 -4.92 6.30
N GLU A 262 24.05 -5.02 7.16
CA GLU A 262 23.58 -6.30 7.73
C GLU A 262 22.11 -6.61 7.44
N ASN A 263 21.31 -5.57 7.19
CA ASN A 263 19.88 -5.66 6.97
C ASN A 263 19.40 -4.61 5.97
N ILE A 264 18.21 -4.84 5.42
CA ILE A 264 17.41 -3.85 4.70
C ILE A 264 16.41 -3.25 5.68
N THR A 265 16.43 -1.92 5.83
CA THR A 265 15.39 -1.21 6.60
C THR A 265 14.24 -0.82 5.67
N VAL A 266 13.02 -1.25 6.00
CA VAL A 266 11.79 -0.89 5.29
C VAL A 266 11.17 0.33 5.96
N ARG A 267 11.24 1.47 5.29
CA ARG A 267 10.80 2.78 5.78
C ARG A 267 9.45 3.13 5.17
N ARG A 268 8.51 3.60 5.98
CA ARG A 268 7.21 4.12 5.51
C ARG A 268 7.36 5.59 5.15
N MET A 269 7.07 5.96 3.91
CA MET A 269 7.25 7.32 3.43
C MET A 269 5.92 7.97 3.08
N ASN A 270 5.67 9.12 3.69
CA ASN A 270 4.62 10.04 3.29
C ASN A 270 5.18 11.01 2.24
N PHE A 271 4.80 10.83 0.97
CA PHE A 271 5.38 11.59 -0.13
C PHE A 271 4.87 13.03 -0.20
N ARG A 272 3.67 13.29 0.35
CA ARG A 272 3.15 14.66 0.47
C ARG A 272 3.95 15.50 1.43
N LEU A 273 4.32 14.92 2.57
CA LEU A 273 5.11 15.59 3.61
C LEU A 273 6.62 15.40 3.39
N ASN A 274 7.02 14.56 2.44
CA ASN A 274 8.40 14.12 2.21
C ASN A 274 9.08 13.66 3.53
N LYS A 275 8.34 12.87 4.32
CA LYS A 275 8.70 12.51 5.69
C LYS A 275 8.57 10.99 5.89
N GLU A 276 9.50 10.42 6.65
CA GLU A 276 9.34 9.06 7.17
C GLU A 276 8.29 9.03 8.30
N GLU A 277 7.34 8.12 8.18
CA GLU A 277 6.34 7.85 9.20
C GLU A 277 6.76 6.63 10.02
N LYS A 278 6.48 6.66 11.32
CA LYS A 278 6.83 5.60 12.28
C LYS A 278 8.27 5.06 12.16
N PRO A 279 9.33 5.90 12.20
CA PRO A 279 10.72 5.42 12.09
C PRO A 279 11.11 4.40 13.18
N ASN A 280 10.47 4.46 14.35
CA ASN A 280 10.71 3.53 15.46
C ASN A 280 10.02 2.17 15.28
N MET A 281 9.15 2.01 14.29
CA MET A 281 8.41 0.78 13.98
C MET A 281 8.77 0.22 12.59
N SER A 282 9.89 0.67 12.02
CA SER A 282 10.41 0.19 10.73
C SER A 282 10.84 -1.28 10.83
N VAL A 283 10.58 -2.06 9.78
CA VAL A 283 10.99 -3.47 9.71
C VAL A 283 12.43 -3.56 9.23
N LYS A 284 13.24 -4.33 9.93
CA LYS A 284 14.60 -4.68 9.49
C LYS A 284 14.60 -6.12 8.99
N ILE A 285 14.88 -6.29 7.70
CA ILE A 285 14.97 -7.59 7.05
C ILE A 285 16.45 -7.99 7.00
N PRO A 286 16.91 -9.00 7.75
CA PRO A 286 18.30 -9.41 7.72
C PRO A 286 18.67 -10.04 6.37
N TYR A 287 19.96 -9.99 6.01
CA TYR A 287 20.44 -10.70 4.81
C TYR A 287 20.47 -12.22 4.97
N SER A 288 20.25 -12.78 6.15
CA SER A 288 19.95 -14.20 6.35
C SER A 288 18.66 -14.26 7.11
N VAL A 289 17.54 -14.44 6.40
CA VAL A 289 16.21 -14.43 6.99
C VAL A 289 15.98 -15.74 7.72
N LYS A 290 15.54 -15.67 8.97
CA LYS A 290 15.15 -16.83 9.78
C LYS A 290 13.79 -16.56 10.39
N LYS A 291 13.02 -17.62 10.66
CA LYS A 291 11.72 -17.50 11.32
C LYS A 291 11.80 -16.85 12.70
N ALA A 292 12.94 -16.96 13.38
CA ALA A 292 13.18 -16.30 14.67
C ALA A 292 13.25 -14.76 14.57
N ASP A 293 13.46 -14.21 13.36
CA ASP A 293 13.50 -12.76 13.12
C ASP A 293 12.10 -12.14 12.99
N PHE A 294 11.06 -12.97 12.96
CA PHE A 294 9.69 -12.52 12.71
C PHE A 294 9.04 -11.98 13.97
N ILE A 295 8.31 -10.88 13.80
CA ILE A 295 7.49 -10.25 14.83
C ILE A 295 6.03 -10.61 14.54
N PRO A 296 5.49 -11.68 15.18
CA PRO A 296 4.15 -12.19 14.85
C PRO A 296 3.01 -11.30 15.34
N LYS A 297 3.27 -10.43 16.32
CA LYS A 297 2.30 -9.45 16.84
C LYS A 297 2.92 -8.07 16.80
N ARG A 298 2.23 -7.14 16.14
CA ARG A 298 2.65 -5.75 15.98
C ARG A 298 1.71 -4.77 16.70
N ASN A 299 0.87 -5.28 17.61
CA ASN A 299 -0.04 -4.45 18.39
C ASN A 299 0.70 -3.75 19.55
N GLY A 300 0.20 -2.57 19.94
CA GLY A 300 0.68 -1.87 21.13
C GLY A 300 0.42 -2.69 22.41
N ASN A 301 1.16 -2.37 23.47
CA ASN A 301 1.01 -3.06 24.76
C ASN A 301 -0.10 -2.45 25.64
N SER A 302 -0.60 -1.28 25.27
CA SER A 302 -1.64 -0.56 26.00
C SER A 302 -2.79 -0.12 25.10
N LEU A 303 -4.01 -0.11 25.65
CA LEU A 303 -5.19 0.45 24.99
C LEU A 303 -5.06 1.98 24.84
N PRO A 304 -5.67 2.56 23.80
CA PRO A 304 -5.74 4.01 23.67
C PRO A 304 -6.46 4.68 24.83
N VAL A 305 -6.07 5.91 25.15
CA VAL A 305 -6.65 6.72 26.22
C VAL A 305 -7.16 8.06 25.71
N MET A 306 -8.26 8.54 26.29
CA MET A 306 -8.73 9.91 26.06
C MET A 306 -8.00 10.84 27.05
N PRO A 307 -7.30 11.89 26.59
CA PRO A 307 -6.51 12.75 27.48
C PRO A 307 -7.38 13.64 28.37
N ASN A 308 -8.63 13.91 27.95
CA ASN A 308 -9.56 14.76 28.67
C ASN A 308 -10.93 14.08 28.83
N LEU A 309 -11.60 14.37 29.94
CA LEU A 309 -12.89 13.79 30.30
C LEU A 309 -14.05 14.37 29.47
N TYR A 310 -13.91 15.60 28.99
CA TYR A 310 -14.98 16.33 28.31
C TYR A 310 -14.52 16.90 26.97
N GLY A 311 -15.46 16.94 26.03
CA GLY A 311 -15.38 17.73 24.80
C GLY A 311 -16.54 18.73 24.74
N HIS A 312 -16.80 19.28 23.56
CA HIS A 312 -17.90 20.20 23.30
C HIS A 312 -18.55 19.94 21.95
N THR A 313 -19.69 20.58 21.70
CA THR A 313 -20.38 20.54 20.41
C THR A 313 -20.19 21.85 19.66
N GLU A 314 -19.90 21.76 18.38
CA GLU A 314 -19.88 22.90 17.45
C GLU A 314 -20.95 22.76 16.39
N TYR A 315 -21.33 23.89 15.78
CA TYR A 315 -22.25 23.93 14.65
C TYR A 315 -21.61 24.69 13.49
N ASP A 316 -21.75 24.18 12.27
CA ASP A 316 -21.41 24.97 11.08
C ASP A 316 -22.52 25.96 10.72
N GLU A 317 -22.27 26.81 9.71
CA GLU A 317 -23.23 27.80 9.21
C GLU A 317 -24.54 27.18 8.68
N LYS A 318 -24.54 25.88 8.37
CA LYS A 318 -25.71 25.14 7.89
C LYS A 318 -26.45 24.45 9.04
N GLY A 319 -26.00 24.62 10.28
CA GLY A 319 -26.56 23.98 11.47
C GLY A 319 -26.15 22.52 11.65
N THR A 320 -25.15 22.02 10.91
CA THR A 320 -24.60 20.67 11.11
C THR A 320 -23.87 20.62 12.44
N ALA A 321 -24.24 19.68 13.32
CA ALA A 321 -23.58 19.48 14.60
C ALA A 321 -22.28 18.65 14.47
N TYR A 322 -21.29 19.00 15.28
CA TYR A 322 -20.00 18.33 15.36
C TYR A 322 -19.62 18.04 16.80
N LEU A 323 -19.08 16.85 17.05
CA LEU A 323 -18.46 16.49 18.32
C LEU A 323 -16.97 16.89 18.25
N CYS A 324 -16.56 17.77 19.15
CA CYS A 324 -15.21 18.29 19.25
C CYS A 324 -14.56 17.84 20.55
N PHE A 325 -13.38 17.23 20.47
CA PHE A 325 -12.66 16.72 21.63
C PHE A 325 -11.18 16.54 21.31
N ASP A 326 -10.35 16.38 22.34
CA ASP A 326 -8.92 16.15 22.14
C ASP A 326 -8.66 14.74 21.61
N LYS A 327 -7.70 14.65 20.70
CA LYS A 327 -7.29 13.39 20.10
C LYS A 327 -6.83 12.41 21.17
N GLY A 328 -7.29 11.17 21.10
CA GLY A 328 -6.82 10.10 21.97
C GLY A 328 -5.33 9.82 21.77
N GLU A 329 -4.71 9.28 22.80
CA GLU A 329 -3.30 8.89 22.80
C GLU A 329 -3.17 7.36 22.70
N SER A 330 -2.17 6.89 21.96
CA SER A 330 -1.87 5.48 21.75
C SER A 330 -0.37 5.34 21.48
N GLU A 331 0.21 4.20 21.88
CA GLU A 331 1.61 3.86 21.55
C GLU A 331 1.84 3.75 20.04
N ASP A 332 0.80 3.41 19.30
CA ASP A 332 0.84 3.32 17.84
C ASP A 332 -0.02 4.42 17.18
N ALA A 333 -1.32 4.19 17.09
CA ALA A 333 -2.29 5.14 16.59
C ALA A 333 -3.65 4.89 17.26
N VAL A 334 -4.43 5.95 17.42
CA VAL A 334 -5.87 5.80 17.56
C VAL A 334 -6.41 5.51 16.18
N HIS A 335 -6.92 4.32 15.94
CA HIS A 335 -7.45 3.91 14.65
C HIS A 335 -8.83 4.53 14.39
N SER A 336 -9.70 4.49 15.40
CA SER A 336 -11.07 4.96 15.30
C SER A 336 -11.61 5.50 16.62
N TYR A 337 -12.75 6.18 16.55
CA TYR A 337 -13.52 6.61 17.72
C TYR A 337 -14.89 5.93 17.72
N ALA A 338 -15.23 5.28 18.82
CA ALA A 338 -16.56 4.74 19.08
C ALA A 338 -17.38 5.79 19.84
N VAL A 339 -18.45 6.28 19.21
CA VAL A 339 -19.37 7.28 19.77
C VAL A 339 -20.65 6.56 20.20
N LEU A 340 -20.89 6.52 21.51
CA LEU A 340 -22.05 5.87 22.14
C LEU A 340 -23.00 6.94 22.69
N TYR A 341 -24.22 6.96 22.16
CA TYR A 341 -25.32 7.80 22.63
C TYR A 341 -26.08 7.08 23.75
N ASP A 342 -26.69 7.83 24.66
CA ASP A 342 -27.49 7.32 25.78
C ASP A 342 -28.78 6.62 25.38
N ASP A 343 -29.26 6.85 24.17
CA ASP A 343 -30.34 6.08 23.54
C ASP A 343 -29.90 4.70 23.00
N GLY A 344 -28.65 4.32 23.22
CA GLY A 344 -28.07 3.03 22.84
C GLY A 344 -27.49 2.98 21.43
N ILE A 345 -27.58 4.05 20.64
CA ILE A 345 -26.99 4.10 19.29
C ILE A 345 -25.46 4.18 19.40
N ARG A 346 -24.75 3.34 18.65
CA ARG A 346 -23.30 3.42 18.46
C ARG A 346 -22.95 3.85 17.04
N ARG A 347 -21.98 4.75 16.90
CA ARG A 347 -21.42 5.21 15.63
C ARG A 347 -19.90 5.21 15.71
N ASP A 348 -19.25 4.52 14.78
CA ASP A 348 -17.79 4.45 14.73
C ASP A 348 -17.26 5.32 13.59
N TYR A 349 -16.18 6.06 13.86
CA TYR A 349 -15.54 6.95 12.90
C TYR A 349 -14.06 6.59 12.80
N PHE A 350 -13.52 6.52 11.59
CA PHE A 350 -12.05 6.54 11.48
C PHE A 350 -11.51 7.82 12.08
N SER A 351 -10.39 7.70 12.79
CA SER A 351 -9.58 8.86 13.15
C SER A 351 -8.89 9.42 11.91
N ASP A 352 -7.95 10.35 12.09
CA ASP A 352 -7.10 10.88 11.01
C ASP A 352 -5.79 10.11 10.83
N PHE A 353 -5.64 8.91 11.40
CA PHE A 353 -4.36 8.17 11.39
C PHE A 353 -3.76 7.96 9.99
N TYR A 354 -4.61 7.75 8.98
CA TYR A 354 -4.20 7.56 7.58
C TYR A 354 -3.61 8.81 6.92
N LYS A 355 -3.64 9.98 7.58
CA LYS A 355 -3.08 11.24 7.09
C LYS A 355 -1.60 11.43 7.45
N GLY A 356 -1.04 10.60 8.33
CA GLY A 356 0.33 10.71 8.85
C GLY A 356 0.39 10.83 10.37
N CYS A 357 1.56 10.55 10.96
CA CYS A 357 1.72 10.56 12.42
C CYS A 357 1.79 11.97 13.03
N GLY A 358 1.92 13.03 12.22
CA GLY A 358 1.98 14.43 12.66
C GLY A 358 0.61 15.11 12.86
N ALA A 359 -0.37 14.35 13.29
CA ALA A 359 -1.80 14.67 13.23
C ALA A 359 -2.27 15.84 14.12
N ALA A 360 -3.51 16.27 13.89
CA ALA A 360 -4.17 17.32 14.65
C ALA A 360 -4.33 16.92 16.13
N LYS A 361 -4.19 17.89 17.04
CA LYS A 361 -4.40 17.68 18.48
C LYS A 361 -5.87 17.55 18.86
N SER A 362 -6.76 18.07 18.02
CA SER A 362 -8.20 18.02 18.21
C SER A 362 -8.88 17.23 17.10
N VAL A 363 -10.01 16.63 17.46
CA VAL A 363 -10.87 15.85 16.59
C VAL A 363 -12.20 16.59 16.44
N ARG A 364 -12.73 16.60 15.22
CA ARG A 364 -14.03 17.19 14.88
C ARG A 364 -14.85 16.19 14.06
N LEU A 365 -15.78 15.49 14.71
CA LEU A 365 -16.60 14.46 14.08
C LEU A 365 -17.99 14.99 13.72
N PRO A 366 -18.41 14.94 12.44
CA PRO A 366 -19.77 15.28 12.06
C PRO A 366 -20.80 14.29 12.65
N VAL A 367 -21.87 14.82 13.23
CA VAL A 367 -23.02 14.04 13.69
C VAL A 367 -23.93 13.77 12.49
N TYR A 368 -24.00 12.52 12.05
CA TYR A 368 -24.84 12.12 10.92
C TYR A 368 -26.13 11.46 11.37
N SER A 369 -27.23 11.81 10.71
CA SER A 369 -28.51 11.08 10.80
C SER A 369 -29.02 10.87 12.24
N LYS A 370 -28.85 11.87 13.10
CA LYS A 370 -29.40 11.89 14.48
C LYS A 370 -30.56 12.88 14.54
N ALA A 371 -31.66 12.48 15.19
CA ALA A 371 -32.78 13.38 15.42
C ALA A 371 -32.35 14.56 16.31
N PRO A 372 -32.87 15.79 16.07
CA PRO A 372 -32.63 16.92 16.96
C PRO A 372 -32.99 16.60 18.40
N GLY A 373 -32.12 16.95 19.35
CA GLY A 373 -32.32 16.66 20.76
C GLY A 373 -31.04 16.84 21.58
N VAL A 374 -31.16 16.63 22.89
CA VAL A 374 -30.04 16.60 23.82
C VAL A 374 -29.73 15.15 24.15
N TYR A 375 -28.46 14.76 24.05
CA TYR A 375 -27.99 13.40 24.27
C TYR A 375 -26.77 13.43 25.20
N ASN A 376 -26.67 12.46 26.09
CA ASN A 376 -25.40 12.14 26.74
C ASN A 376 -24.59 11.24 25.82
N ILE A 377 -23.35 11.64 25.53
CA ILE A 377 -22.51 10.96 24.55
C ILE A 377 -21.21 10.54 25.24
N LYS A 378 -20.84 9.27 25.09
CA LYS A 378 -19.53 8.73 25.49
C LYS A 378 -18.71 8.46 24.24
N ILE A 379 -17.44 8.88 24.26
CA ILE A 379 -16.52 8.70 23.15
C ILE A 379 -15.32 7.90 23.64
N TYR A 380 -14.97 6.84 22.91
CA TYR A 380 -13.83 5.98 23.21
C TYR A 380 -12.85 6.00 22.04
N ALA A 381 -11.57 6.16 22.34
CA ALA A 381 -10.51 5.86 21.38
C ALA A 381 -10.37 4.34 21.23
N VAL A 382 -10.19 3.87 20.00
CA VAL A 382 -10.10 2.46 19.64
C VAL A 382 -8.84 2.26 18.80
N ASP A 383 -8.05 1.23 19.12
CA ASP A 383 -6.88 0.85 18.32
C ASP A 383 -7.30 -0.05 17.14
N SER A 384 -6.31 -0.60 16.44
CA SER A 384 -6.50 -1.40 15.24
C SER A 384 -6.80 -2.89 15.50
N PHE A 385 -6.74 -3.38 16.76
CA PHE A 385 -6.63 -4.83 17.05
C PHE A 385 -7.79 -5.42 17.86
#